data_AF-A0A9W8RWG4-F1
#
_entry.id   AF-A0A9W8RWG4-F1
#
_cell.length_a   1.000
_cell.length_b   1.000
_cell.length_c   1.000
_cell.angle_alpha   90.00
_cell.angle_beta   90.00
_cell.angle_gamma   90.00
#
_symmetry.space_group_name_H-M   'P 1'
#
loop_
_entity.id
_entity.type
_entity.pdbx_description
1 polymer ?
#
loop_
_entity_poly.entity_id
_entity_poly.type
_entity_poly.pdbx_seq_one_letter_code
_entity_poly.pdbx_strand_id
1 'polypeptide(L)'
;MDLPALVFGRTTPYLNFWNCLRRAQRRRNTDVVLGVETMSGLPRSLLDILASTDDDKVQLDLWNWHGEIGEYLQAQLWDTWRRRKLKSPPKGQEKTSGGEYPEVVPSTEYLLWRLIAGLDMLRMGLLQPESRHLLIGNAAFWPYLIARCEFSLLRKNPDWKTTLDRLFEMMLKSSKPHHIHVAQDMIQEAWERGANTFDLHAACLLRGVELAAF
;
A
#
# COMPACT_ATOMS: atom_id res chain seq x y z
N MET A 1 5.40 6.87 9.21
CA MET A 1 4.10 7.45 9.62
C MET A 1 3.35 6.42 10.47
N ASP A 2 2.70 6.83 11.55
CA ASP A 2 1.93 5.90 12.40
C ASP A 2 0.48 5.78 11.90
N LEU A 3 0.30 4.99 10.83
CA LEU A 3 -1.00 4.76 10.19
C LEU A 3 -1.47 3.32 10.38
N PRO A 4 -2.79 3.10 10.49
CA PRO A 4 -3.36 1.76 10.53
C PRO A 4 -2.90 0.91 9.34
N ALA A 5 -2.50 -0.34 9.61
CA ALA A 5 -2.11 -1.34 8.62
C ALA A 5 -0.87 -1.03 7.74
N LEU A 6 -0.08 -0.01 8.08
CA LEU A 6 1.26 0.21 7.52
C LEU A 6 2.38 -0.37 8.40
N VAL A 7 2.04 -0.83 9.60
CA VAL A 7 2.97 -1.49 10.53
C VAL A 7 2.46 -2.91 10.78
N PHE A 8 3.26 -3.90 10.41
CA PHE A 8 2.98 -5.31 10.68
C PHE A 8 3.52 -5.71 12.06
N GLY A 9 2.85 -6.66 12.73
CA GLY A 9 3.30 -7.15 14.03
C GLY A 9 3.11 -6.20 15.20
N ARG A 10 2.43 -5.06 14.98
CA ARG A 10 2.27 -4.05 16.02
C ARG A 10 1.43 -4.57 17.18
N THR A 11 1.98 -4.48 18.38
CA THR A 11 1.27 -4.81 19.63
C THR A 11 0.80 -3.57 20.39
N THR A 12 1.45 -2.44 20.16
CA THR A 12 1.12 -1.16 20.79
C THR A 12 -0.01 -0.44 20.05
N PRO A 13 -0.86 0.34 20.75
CA PRO A 13 -1.86 1.18 20.10
C PRO A 13 -1.25 2.19 19.13
N TYR A 14 -2.00 2.57 18.08
CA TYR A 14 -1.63 3.65 17.18
C TYR A 14 -1.71 5.01 17.91
N LEU A 15 -0.62 5.78 17.85
CA LEU A 15 -0.53 7.14 18.38
C LEU A 15 -1.36 8.14 17.56
N ASN A 16 -1.81 7.73 16.37
CA ASN A 16 -2.75 8.49 15.54
C ASN A 16 -2.24 9.91 15.22
N PHE A 17 -0.92 10.07 15.03
CA PHE A 17 -0.29 11.37 14.79
C PHE A 17 -0.91 12.13 13.60
N TRP A 18 -1.23 11.42 12.52
CA TRP A 18 -1.87 12.03 11.36
C TRP A 18 -3.24 12.63 11.71
N ASN A 19 -4.06 11.88 12.43
CA ASN A 19 -5.36 12.34 12.89
C ASN A 19 -5.24 13.52 13.86
N CYS A 20 -4.26 13.51 14.77
CA CYS A 20 -3.99 14.64 15.65
C CYS A 20 -3.56 15.90 14.89
N LEU A 21 -2.68 15.75 13.89
CA LEU A 21 -2.27 16.85 13.01
C LEU A 21 -3.47 17.49 12.30
N ARG A 22 -4.33 16.66 11.68
CA ARG A 22 -5.53 17.15 10.99
C ARG A 22 -6.52 17.83 11.92
N ARG A 23 -6.72 17.30 13.13
CA ARG A 23 -7.56 17.95 14.17
C ARG A 23 -6.99 19.32 14.56
N ALA A 24 -5.68 19.43 14.73
CA ALA A 24 -5.03 20.69 15.09
C ALA A 24 -5.17 21.76 13.99
N GLN A 25 -5.03 21.38 12.72
CA GLN A 25 -5.24 22.28 11.57
C GLN A 25 -6.68 22.82 11.54
N ARG A 26 -7.68 21.91 11.66
CA ARG A 26 -9.10 22.30 11.68
C ARG A 26 -9.42 23.24 12.86
N ARG A 27 -8.85 23.01 14.04
CA ARG A 27 -9.05 23.86 15.22
C ARG A 27 -8.46 25.27 15.08
N ARG A 28 -7.40 25.42 14.29
CA ARG A 28 -6.74 26.72 14.07
C ARG A 28 -7.42 27.55 12.99
N ASN A 29 -8.51 27.08 12.38
CA ASN A 29 -9.14 27.68 11.19
C ASN A 29 -8.13 27.98 10.06
N THR A 30 -7.02 27.25 10.03
CA THR A 30 -6.10 27.28 8.90
C THR A 30 -6.62 26.31 7.85
N ASP A 31 -6.53 26.69 6.58
CA ASP A 31 -6.84 25.78 5.49
C ASP A 31 -6.08 24.46 5.65
N VAL A 32 -6.80 23.35 5.45
CA VAL A 32 -6.21 22.02 5.50
C VAL A 32 -5.15 21.94 4.42
N VAL A 33 -3.88 21.80 4.82
CA VAL A 33 -2.78 21.70 3.87
C VAL A 33 -2.99 20.47 3.00
N LEU A 34 -3.20 20.69 1.70
CA LEU A 34 -3.28 19.67 0.65
C LEU A 34 -1.90 19.46 0.01
N GLY A 35 -1.84 18.69 -1.08
CA GLY A 35 -0.60 18.41 -1.79
C GLY A 35 0.05 17.11 -1.35
N VAL A 36 1.31 16.93 -1.74
CA VAL A 36 2.12 15.74 -1.44
C VAL A 36 2.83 15.90 -0.10
N GLU A 37 2.75 14.86 0.74
CA GLU A 37 3.51 14.77 1.99
C GLU A 37 4.96 14.38 1.69
N THR A 38 5.91 15.18 2.19
CA THR A 38 7.32 15.13 1.77
C THR A 38 8.03 13.83 2.13
N MET A 39 7.70 13.21 3.26
CA MET A 39 8.40 12.01 3.74
C MET A 39 7.97 10.74 3.01
N SER A 40 6.68 10.60 2.75
CA SER A 40 6.09 9.42 2.09
C SER A 40 5.97 9.59 0.58
N GLY A 41 5.98 10.82 0.07
CA GLY A 41 5.65 11.10 -1.32
C GLY A 41 4.19 10.80 -1.67
N LEU A 42 3.32 10.62 -0.67
CA LEU A 42 1.89 10.33 -0.85
C LEU A 42 1.05 11.61 -0.74
N PRO A 43 -0.08 11.70 -1.47
CA PRO A 43 -1.00 12.83 -1.35
C PRO A 43 -1.60 12.84 0.04
N ARG A 44 -1.65 14.02 0.66
CA ARG A 44 -2.22 14.15 2.00
C ARG A 44 -3.70 13.77 2.02
N SER A 45 -4.42 13.94 0.90
CA SER A 45 -5.78 13.45 0.70
C SER A 45 -5.88 11.92 0.77
N LEU A 46 -4.92 11.19 0.21
CA LEU A 46 -4.86 9.73 0.34
C LEU A 46 -4.53 9.31 1.77
N LEU A 47 -3.61 10.02 2.44
CA LEU A 47 -3.27 9.77 3.83
C LEU A 47 -4.45 9.99 4.78
N ASP A 48 -5.30 10.99 4.50
CA ASP A 48 -6.53 11.23 5.25
C ASP A 48 -7.48 10.03 5.19
N ILE A 49 -7.58 9.39 4.03
CA ILE A 49 -8.36 8.17 3.85
C ILE A 49 -7.72 7.01 4.62
N LEU A 50 -6.41 6.77 4.41
CA LEU A 50 -5.68 5.66 5.04
C LEU A 50 -5.56 5.76 6.57
N ALA A 51 -5.70 6.96 7.14
CA ALA A 51 -5.68 7.19 8.58
C ALA A 51 -7.01 6.89 9.29
N SER A 52 -8.09 6.67 8.54
CA SER A 52 -9.39 6.30 9.09
C SER A 52 -9.38 4.85 9.59
N THR A 53 -10.10 4.60 10.69
CA THR A 53 -10.30 3.26 11.27
C THR A 53 -11.59 2.59 10.82
N ASP A 54 -12.44 3.33 10.11
CA ASP A 54 -13.71 2.84 9.56
C ASP A 54 -13.46 2.22 8.18
N ASP A 55 -13.38 0.90 8.13
CA ASP A 55 -13.05 0.13 6.92
C ASP A 55 -14.04 0.40 5.78
N ASP A 56 -15.33 0.52 6.06
CA ASP A 56 -16.37 0.71 5.04
C ASP A 56 -16.27 2.10 4.41
N LYS A 57 -16.11 3.13 5.26
CA LYS A 57 -15.86 4.49 4.79
C LYS A 57 -14.57 4.58 3.97
N VAL A 58 -13.51 3.92 4.43
CA VAL A 58 -12.22 3.87 3.71
C VAL A 58 -12.40 3.28 2.32
N GLN A 59 -13.15 2.18 2.17
CA GLN A 59 -13.38 1.59 0.86
C GLN A 59 -14.11 2.55 -0.08
N LEU A 60 -15.19 3.16 0.37
CA LEU A 60 -15.95 4.13 -0.42
C LEU A 60 -15.09 5.33 -0.82
N ASP A 61 -14.36 5.92 0.12
CA ASP A 61 -13.50 7.07 -0.12
C ASP A 61 -12.37 6.70 -1.11
N LEU A 62 -11.78 5.49 -1.02
CA LEU A 62 -10.79 5.02 -1.99
C LEU A 62 -11.37 4.78 -3.39
N TRP A 63 -12.62 4.33 -3.52
CA TRP A 63 -13.28 4.22 -4.82
C TRP A 63 -13.52 5.59 -5.45
N ASN A 64 -13.88 6.59 -4.64
CA ASN A 64 -14.16 7.95 -5.08
C ASN A 64 -12.92 8.86 -5.09
N TRP A 65 -11.74 8.35 -4.75
CA TRP A 65 -10.52 9.14 -4.76
C TRP A 65 -9.95 9.27 -6.18
N HIS A 66 -9.74 10.51 -6.63
CA HIS A 66 -9.37 10.84 -8.01
C HIS A 66 -7.87 11.07 -8.23
N GLY A 67 -7.07 11.07 -7.16
CA GLY A 67 -5.66 11.47 -7.25
C GLY A 67 -5.42 12.94 -6.89
N GLU A 68 -4.17 13.34 -7.04
CA GLU A 68 -3.74 14.74 -7.10
C GLU A 68 -2.94 14.95 -8.39
N ILE A 69 -2.65 16.20 -8.75
CA ILE A 69 -1.76 16.48 -9.88
C ILE A 69 -0.32 16.50 -9.34
N GLY A 70 0.53 15.65 -9.91
CA GLY A 70 1.95 15.55 -9.56
C GLY A 70 2.76 14.92 -10.68
N GLU A 71 3.97 14.47 -10.38
CA GLU A 71 4.81 13.80 -11.38
C GLU A 71 4.23 12.44 -11.79
N TYR A 72 4.50 12.02 -13.03
CA TYR A 72 3.92 10.80 -13.61
C TYR A 72 4.20 9.55 -12.76
N LEU A 73 5.40 9.42 -12.18
CA LEU A 73 5.75 8.29 -11.32
C LEU A 73 5.08 8.36 -9.95
N GLN A 74 4.84 9.57 -9.43
CA GLN A 74 4.08 9.73 -8.20
C GLN A 74 2.64 9.26 -8.40
N ALA A 75 2.01 9.60 -9.53
CA ALA A 75 0.67 9.11 -9.85
C ALA A 75 0.61 7.57 -9.86
N GLN A 76 1.62 6.89 -10.42
CA GLN A 76 1.70 5.43 -10.38
C GLN A 76 1.85 4.89 -8.95
N LEU A 77 2.70 5.52 -8.12
CA LEU A 77 2.84 5.15 -6.71
C LEU A 77 1.48 5.24 -6.01
N TRP A 78 0.78 6.36 -6.16
CA TRP A 78 -0.48 6.57 -5.44
C TRP A 78 -1.55 5.58 -5.87
N ASP A 79 -1.60 5.26 -7.16
CA ASP A 79 -2.49 4.23 -7.68
C ASP A 79 -2.18 2.84 -7.11
N THR A 80 -0.89 2.48 -6.95
CA THR A 80 -0.53 1.21 -6.31
C THR A 80 -0.98 1.13 -4.85
N TRP A 81 -0.83 2.24 -4.10
CA TRP A 81 -1.29 2.33 -2.72
C TRP A 81 -2.81 2.21 -2.61
N ARG A 82 -3.53 2.99 -3.41
CA ARG A 82 -4.99 2.95 -3.48
C ARG A 82 -5.49 1.55 -3.80
N ARG A 83 -5.01 0.96 -4.90
CA ARG A 83 -5.45 -0.36 -5.39
C ARG A 83 -5.20 -1.46 -4.38
N ARG A 84 -4.12 -1.38 -3.62
CA ARG A 84 -3.87 -2.39 -2.61
C ARG A 84 -4.88 -2.30 -1.46
N LYS A 85 -5.30 -1.12 -1.02
CA LYS A 85 -6.32 -1.03 0.02
C LYS A 85 -7.73 -1.37 -0.43
N LEU A 86 -8.01 -1.30 -1.73
CA LEU A 86 -9.29 -1.73 -2.26
C LEU A 86 -9.52 -3.23 -2.04
N LYS A 87 -10.66 -3.56 -1.44
CA LYS A 87 -11.21 -4.91 -1.32
C LYS A 87 -12.36 -5.03 -2.32
N SER A 88 -12.47 -6.17 -2.99
CA SER A 88 -13.73 -6.49 -3.67
C SER A 88 -14.82 -6.66 -2.61
N PRO A 89 -15.97 -5.96 -2.72
CA PRO A 89 -17.05 -6.13 -1.76
C PRO A 89 -17.59 -7.57 -1.81
N PRO A 90 -18.09 -8.11 -0.69
CA PRO A 90 -18.75 -9.40 -0.70
C PRO A 90 -19.94 -9.36 -1.66
N LYS A 91 -20.04 -10.38 -2.54
CA LYS A 91 -21.18 -10.53 -3.46
C LYS A 91 -22.48 -10.52 -2.66
N GLY A 92 -23.34 -9.53 -2.88
CA GLY A 92 -24.68 -9.46 -2.27
C GLY A 92 -24.87 -8.44 -1.14
N GLN A 93 -23.92 -7.54 -0.88
CA GLN A 93 -24.25 -6.36 -0.07
C GLN A 93 -25.14 -5.41 -0.89
N GLU A 94 -26.41 -5.37 -0.51
CA GLU A 94 -27.36 -4.34 -0.94
C GLU A 94 -26.78 -2.96 -0.62
N LYS A 95 -27.07 -2.01 -1.52
CA LYS A 95 -26.78 -0.59 -1.42
C LYS A 95 -27.19 -0.07 -0.04
N THR A 96 -26.28 -0.12 0.94
CA THR A 96 -26.52 0.49 2.23
C THR A 96 -26.34 1.98 2.04
N SER A 97 -27.48 2.65 2.20
CA SER A 97 -27.70 4.09 2.21
C SER A 97 -26.53 4.87 2.81
N GLY A 98 -25.73 5.52 1.96
CA GLY A 98 -24.68 6.44 2.42
C GLY A 98 -23.68 6.86 1.34
N GLY A 99 -23.41 6.01 0.36
CA GLY A 99 -22.56 6.36 -0.78
C GLY A 99 -22.58 5.30 -1.87
N GLU A 100 -22.60 5.74 -3.12
CA GLU A 100 -22.64 4.85 -4.28
C GLU A 100 -21.26 4.23 -4.49
N TYR A 101 -21.16 2.92 -4.26
CA TYR A 101 -20.06 2.12 -4.81
C TYR A 101 -20.14 2.14 -6.34
N PRO A 102 -19.01 1.96 -7.05
CA PRO A 102 -19.03 1.79 -8.50
C PRO A 102 -19.98 0.65 -8.90
N GLU A 103 -20.77 0.84 -9.96
CA GLU A 103 -21.74 -0.17 -10.44
C GLU A 103 -21.10 -1.52 -10.75
N VAL A 104 -19.82 -1.51 -11.17
CA VAL A 104 -19.02 -2.69 -11.42
C VAL A 104 -17.74 -2.61 -10.61
N VAL A 105 -17.61 -3.47 -9.59
CA VAL A 105 -16.38 -3.58 -8.81
C VAL A 105 -15.47 -4.67 -9.40
N PRO A 106 -14.21 -4.33 -9.77
CA PRO A 106 -13.24 -5.29 -10.27
C PRO A 106 -12.95 -6.46 -9.31
N SER A 107 -12.55 -7.60 -9.87
CA SER A 107 -12.11 -8.76 -9.09
C SER A 107 -10.77 -8.50 -8.39
N THR A 108 -10.52 -9.20 -7.28
CA THR A 108 -9.21 -9.18 -6.60
C THR A 108 -8.06 -9.51 -7.54
N GLU A 109 -8.27 -10.46 -8.46
CA GLU A 109 -7.28 -10.83 -9.48
C GLU A 109 -6.94 -9.65 -10.40
N TYR A 110 -7.95 -8.91 -10.88
CA TYR A 110 -7.74 -7.73 -11.70
C TYR A 110 -7.05 -6.61 -10.92
N LEU A 111 -7.44 -6.38 -9.67
CA LEU A 111 -6.82 -5.38 -8.79
C LEU A 111 -5.35 -5.71 -8.52
N LEU A 112 -5.02 -6.98 -8.27
CA LEU A 112 -3.65 -7.44 -8.09
C LEU A 112 -2.84 -7.29 -9.39
N TRP A 113 -3.40 -7.68 -10.53
CA TRP A 113 -2.73 -7.49 -11.82
C TRP A 113 -2.38 -6.01 -12.08
N ARG A 114 -3.36 -5.11 -11.85
CA ARG A 114 -3.15 -3.66 -11.97
C ARG A 114 -2.11 -3.11 -11.00
N LEU A 115 -2.11 -3.61 -9.75
CA LEU A 115 -1.12 -3.28 -8.74
C LEU A 115 0.28 -3.65 -9.22
N ILE A 116 0.46 -4.87 -9.72
CA ILE A 116 1.77 -5.38 -10.20
C ILE A 116 2.23 -4.61 -11.45
N ALA A 117 1.31 -4.29 -12.37
CA ALA A 117 1.62 -3.44 -13.53
C ALA A 117 2.10 -2.04 -13.11
N GLY A 118 1.44 -1.41 -12.13
CA GLY A 118 1.89 -0.11 -11.58
C GLY A 118 3.25 -0.20 -10.90
N LEU A 119 3.50 -1.28 -10.15
CA LEU A 119 4.79 -1.55 -9.52
C LEU A 119 5.92 -1.77 -10.55
N ASP A 120 5.64 -2.43 -11.67
CA ASP A 120 6.61 -2.59 -12.75
C ASP A 120 6.90 -1.26 -13.48
N MET A 121 5.87 -0.44 -13.70
CA MET A 121 6.05 0.91 -14.24
C MET A 121 6.91 1.78 -13.32
N LEU A 122 6.72 1.69 -12.00
CA LEU A 122 7.59 2.34 -11.02
C LEU A 122 9.03 1.82 -11.11
N ARG A 123 9.21 0.50 -11.23
CA ARG A 123 10.54 -0.11 -11.43
C ARG A 123 11.23 0.48 -12.64
N MET A 124 10.56 0.53 -13.79
CA MET A 124 11.13 1.06 -15.03
C MET A 124 11.42 2.56 -14.95
N GLY A 125 10.53 3.33 -14.31
CA GLY A 125 10.69 4.77 -14.13
C GLY A 125 11.83 5.14 -13.19
N LEU A 126 12.02 4.42 -12.10
CA LEU A 126 13.09 4.66 -11.12
C LEU A 126 14.48 4.34 -11.66
N LEU A 127 14.59 3.58 -12.76
CA LEU A 127 15.86 3.35 -13.46
C LEU A 127 16.31 4.57 -14.28
N GLN A 128 15.40 5.50 -14.57
CA GLN A 128 15.71 6.70 -15.35
C GLN A 128 16.46 7.74 -14.48
N PRO A 129 17.54 8.36 -14.99
CA PRO A 129 18.31 9.38 -14.26
C PRO A 129 17.47 10.55 -13.76
N GLU A 130 16.44 10.92 -14.53
CA GLU A 130 15.53 12.04 -14.25
C GLU A 130 14.64 11.80 -13.03
N SER A 131 14.51 10.55 -12.58
CA SER A 131 13.65 10.14 -11.47
C SER A 131 14.39 10.07 -10.13
N ARG A 132 15.69 10.37 -10.10
CA ARG A 132 16.55 10.17 -8.91
C ARG A 132 16.20 11.05 -7.71
N HIS A 133 15.56 12.21 -7.95
CA HIS A 133 15.09 13.10 -6.88
C HIS A 133 13.85 12.56 -6.17
N LEU A 134 13.17 11.56 -6.75
CA LEU A 134 11.93 11.03 -6.22
C LEU A 134 12.20 10.01 -5.10
N LEU A 135 11.75 10.33 -3.89
CA LEU A 135 11.79 9.43 -2.72
C LEU A 135 10.74 8.29 -2.77
N ILE A 136 10.22 8.01 -3.97
CA ILE A 136 9.11 7.07 -4.23
C ILE A 136 9.51 5.61 -3.96
N GLY A 137 10.80 5.28 -4.07
CA GLY A 137 11.29 3.91 -3.88
C GLY A 137 10.94 3.32 -2.52
N ASN A 138 11.01 4.12 -1.45
CA ASN A 138 10.69 3.65 -0.10
C ASN A 138 9.19 3.43 0.09
N ALA A 139 8.38 4.33 -0.46
CA ALA A 139 6.93 4.18 -0.43
C ALA A 139 6.41 2.97 -1.23
N ALA A 140 7.19 2.42 -2.16
CA ALA A 140 6.79 1.23 -2.91
C ALA A 140 6.82 -0.07 -2.06
N PHE A 141 7.44 -0.07 -0.87
CA PHE A 141 7.57 -1.28 -0.07
C PHE A 141 6.24 -1.82 0.44
N TRP A 142 5.34 -0.97 0.93
CA TRP A 142 4.03 -1.43 1.39
C TRP A 142 3.21 -2.11 0.29
N PRO A 143 2.93 -1.48 -0.87
CA PRO A 143 2.18 -2.15 -1.94
C PRO A 143 2.90 -3.41 -2.45
N TYR A 144 4.23 -3.41 -2.49
CA TYR A 144 5.04 -4.58 -2.83
C TYR A 144 4.84 -5.75 -1.85
N LEU A 145 5.03 -5.51 -0.55
CA LEU A 145 4.98 -6.55 0.49
C LEU A 145 3.63 -7.23 0.50
N ILE A 146 2.55 -6.45 0.37
CA ILE A 146 1.24 -7.09 0.37
C ILE A 146 0.96 -7.82 -0.95
N ALA A 147 1.38 -7.30 -2.11
CA ALA A 147 1.25 -8.04 -3.38
C ALA A 147 1.95 -9.41 -3.30
N ARG A 148 3.11 -9.47 -2.62
CA ARG A 148 3.85 -10.71 -2.38
C ARG A 148 3.12 -11.72 -1.49
N CYS A 149 2.18 -11.30 -0.65
CA CYS A 149 1.41 -12.18 0.22
C CYS A 149 0.25 -12.91 -0.51
N GLU A 150 -0.10 -12.51 -1.74
CA GLU A 150 -1.22 -13.07 -2.52
C GLU A 150 -0.85 -14.42 -3.18
N PHE A 151 -0.51 -15.42 -2.37
CA PHE A 151 0.11 -16.67 -2.81
C PHE A 151 -0.70 -17.42 -3.87
N SER A 152 -2.00 -17.59 -3.64
CA SER A 152 -2.88 -18.31 -4.56
C SER A 152 -2.89 -17.71 -5.97
N LEU A 153 -2.93 -16.39 -6.09
CA LEU A 153 -2.95 -15.68 -7.37
C LEU A 153 -1.56 -15.68 -8.02
N LEU A 154 -0.50 -15.51 -7.24
CA LEU A 154 0.88 -15.58 -7.74
C LEU A 154 1.28 -16.98 -8.23
N ARG A 155 0.74 -18.05 -7.63
CA ARG A 155 0.95 -19.43 -8.13
C ARG A 155 0.25 -19.66 -9.46
N LYS A 156 -0.96 -19.12 -9.63
CA LYS A 156 -1.70 -19.18 -10.90
C LYS A 156 -1.02 -18.37 -12.01
N ASN A 157 -0.33 -17.29 -11.65
CA ASN A 157 0.31 -16.37 -12.58
C ASN A 157 1.81 -16.18 -12.26
N PRO A 158 2.69 -17.13 -12.64
CA PRO A 158 4.12 -17.10 -12.28
C PRO A 158 4.86 -15.85 -12.77
N ASP A 159 4.45 -15.27 -13.90
CA ASP A 159 5.03 -14.03 -14.43
C ASP A 159 4.88 -12.85 -13.47
N TRP A 160 3.76 -12.80 -12.72
CA TRP A 160 3.51 -11.75 -11.75
C TRP A 160 4.49 -11.81 -10.58
N LYS A 161 4.83 -13.02 -10.14
CA LYS A 161 5.88 -13.23 -9.13
C LYS A 161 7.22 -12.76 -9.69
N THR A 162 7.57 -13.16 -10.91
CA THR A 162 8.83 -12.78 -11.57
C THR A 162 8.99 -11.25 -11.63
N THR A 163 7.93 -10.53 -11.95
CA THR A 163 7.91 -9.06 -11.94
C THR A 163 8.20 -8.48 -10.55
N LEU A 164 7.57 -9.03 -9.51
CA LEU A 164 7.82 -8.62 -8.12
C LEU A 164 9.26 -8.95 -7.67
N ASP A 165 9.81 -10.09 -8.08
CA ASP A 165 11.19 -10.46 -7.78
C ASP A 165 12.17 -9.45 -8.41
N ARG A 166 11.97 -9.06 -9.68
CA ARG A 166 12.77 -8.03 -10.36
C ARG A 166 12.68 -6.67 -9.66
N LEU A 167 11.49 -6.29 -9.19
CA LEU A 167 11.33 -5.06 -8.40
C LEU A 167 12.14 -5.15 -7.10
N PHE A 168 12.08 -6.29 -6.39
CA PHE A 168 12.84 -6.49 -5.17
C PHE A 168 14.34 -6.42 -5.39
N GLU A 169 14.85 -7.04 -6.45
CA GLU A 169 16.24 -6.98 -6.87
C GLU A 169 16.70 -5.57 -7.20
N MET A 170 15.87 -4.79 -7.90
CA MET A 170 16.17 -3.38 -8.14
C MET A 170 16.24 -2.61 -6.82
N MET A 171 15.27 -2.81 -5.93
CA MET A 171 15.27 -2.18 -4.60
C MET A 171 16.47 -2.61 -3.75
N LEU A 172 17.08 -3.79 -3.96
CA LEU A 172 18.29 -4.26 -3.23
C LEU A 172 19.51 -3.39 -3.50
N LYS A 173 19.60 -2.77 -4.68
CA LYS A 173 20.80 -2.05 -5.10
C LYS A 173 20.93 -0.65 -4.47
N SER A 174 19.86 -0.09 -3.92
CA SER A 174 19.77 1.33 -3.57
C SER A 174 19.93 1.66 -2.08
N SER A 175 20.66 0.84 -1.29
CA SER A 175 20.77 0.95 0.18
C SER A 175 19.45 0.65 0.91
N LYS A 176 19.41 -0.45 1.68
CA LYS A 176 18.16 -0.96 2.28
C LYS A 176 18.10 -0.84 3.79
N PRO A 177 16.89 -0.64 4.34
CA PRO A 177 16.63 -0.85 5.74
C PRO A 177 16.36 -2.35 6.02
N HIS A 178 17.00 -2.89 7.05
CA HIS A 178 17.01 -4.31 7.42
C HIS A 178 15.61 -4.94 7.56
N HIS A 179 14.59 -4.15 7.94
CA HIS A 179 13.23 -4.62 8.18
C HIS A 179 12.52 -5.19 6.93
N ILE A 180 12.84 -4.71 5.71
CA ILE A 180 12.25 -5.25 4.48
C ILE A 180 12.78 -6.65 4.15
N HIS A 181 14.04 -6.93 4.49
CA HIS A 181 14.61 -8.26 4.33
C HIS A 181 13.89 -9.27 5.22
N VAL A 182 13.70 -8.92 6.49
CA VAL A 182 12.98 -9.78 7.44
C VAL A 182 11.58 -10.11 6.93
N ALA A 183 10.84 -9.12 6.39
CA ALA A 183 9.54 -9.37 5.77
C ALA A 183 9.62 -10.34 4.59
N GLN A 184 10.58 -10.12 3.68
CA GLN A 184 10.72 -10.96 2.49
C GLN A 184 11.15 -12.38 2.82
N ASP A 185 12.03 -12.58 3.80
CA ASP A 185 12.48 -13.90 4.23
C ASP A 185 11.31 -14.69 4.81
N MET A 186 10.48 -14.07 5.64
CA MET A 186 9.24 -14.67 6.14
C MET A 186 8.29 -15.11 5.02
N ILE A 187 8.10 -14.24 4.04
CA ILE A 187 7.25 -14.52 2.87
C ILE A 187 7.83 -15.67 2.06
N GLN A 188 9.14 -15.67 1.82
CA GLN A 188 9.82 -16.67 1.00
C GLN A 188 9.82 -18.04 1.69
N GLU A 189 10.10 -18.10 3.00
CA GLU A 189 9.99 -19.33 3.79
C GLU A 189 8.58 -19.95 3.70
N ALA A 190 7.53 -19.13 3.85
CA ALA A 190 6.16 -19.61 3.75
C ALA A 190 5.80 -20.08 2.33
N TRP A 191 6.31 -19.39 1.31
CA TRP A 191 6.13 -19.77 -0.08
C TRP A 191 6.76 -21.13 -0.40
N GLU A 192 7.99 -21.37 0.06
CA GLU A 192 8.74 -22.62 -0.14
C GLU A 192 8.10 -23.81 0.57
N ARG A 193 7.48 -23.58 1.74
CA ARG A 193 6.68 -24.59 2.46
C ARG A 193 5.38 -24.98 1.75
N GLY A 194 5.05 -24.34 0.63
CA GLY A 194 3.84 -24.66 -0.12
C GLY A 194 2.56 -24.04 0.46
N ALA A 195 2.66 -22.98 1.27
CA ALA A 195 1.46 -22.31 1.79
C ALA A 195 0.60 -21.74 0.63
N ASN A 196 -0.71 -21.73 0.85
CA ASN A 196 -1.70 -21.18 -0.09
C ASN A 196 -2.10 -19.73 0.23
N THR A 197 -1.93 -19.32 1.48
CA THR A 197 -2.19 -17.98 1.99
C THR A 197 -1.09 -17.59 2.96
N PHE A 198 -0.87 -16.29 3.14
CA PHE A 198 0.10 -15.78 4.09
C PHE A 198 -0.37 -14.46 4.68
N ASP A 199 -0.45 -14.39 6.01
CA ASP A 199 -0.72 -13.17 6.74
C ASP A 199 0.58 -12.66 7.37
N LEU A 200 1.16 -11.64 6.75
CA LEU A 200 2.39 -11.02 7.22
C LEU A 200 2.22 -10.38 8.60
N HIS A 201 1.05 -9.82 8.94
CA HIS A 201 0.82 -9.21 10.24
C HIS A 201 0.85 -10.28 11.35
N ALA A 202 0.13 -11.39 11.15
CA ALA A 202 0.14 -12.51 12.08
C ALA A 202 1.54 -13.15 12.22
N ALA A 203 2.27 -13.30 11.10
CA ALA A 203 3.64 -13.81 11.12
C ALA A 203 4.59 -12.91 11.92
N CYS A 204 4.48 -11.59 11.77
CA CYS A 204 5.26 -10.63 12.54
C CYS A 204 4.95 -10.70 14.05
N LEU A 205 3.67 -10.80 14.42
CA LEU A 205 3.24 -10.98 15.82
C LEU A 205 3.86 -12.24 16.43
N LEU A 206 3.82 -13.37 15.71
CA LEU A 206 4.37 -14.65 16.18
C LEU A 206 5.89 -14.59 16.38
N ARG A 207 6.61 -13.79 15.59
CA ARG A 207 8.06 -13.61 15.74
C ARG A 207 8.44 -12.48 16.73
N GLY A 208 7.46 -11.76 17.27
CA GLY A 208 7.71 -10.61 18.16
C GLY A 208 8.44 -9.46 17.46
N VAL A 209 8.20 -9.27 16.15
CA VAL A 209 8.86 -8.23 15.35
C VAL A 209 7.82 -7.22 14.87
N GLU A 210 8.13 -5.94 14.97
CA GLU A 210 7.34 -4.86 14.38
C GLU A 210 8.01 -4.35 13.09
N LEU A 211 7.28 -4.37 11.97
CA LEU A 211 7.80 -3.96 10.67
C LEU A 211 6.99 -2.79 10.11
N ALA A 212 7.62 -1.63 10.06
CA ALA A 212 7.14 -0.48 9.32
C ALA A 212 7.33 -0.71 7.81
N ALA A 213 6.28 -0.51 7.02
CA ALA A 213 6.34 -0.64 5.56
C ALA A 213 6.48 0.73 4.86
N PHE A 214 7.44 1.53 5.29
CA PHE A 214 7.70 2.87 4.74
C PHE A 214 9.19 3.21 4.75
#